data_AF-V7CRP7-F1
#
_entry.id   AF-V7CRP7-F1
#
_cell.length_a   1.000
_cell.length_b   1.000
_cell.length_c   1.000
_cell.angle_alpha   90.00
_cell.angle_beta   90.00
_cell.angle_gamma   90.00
#
_symmetry.space_group_name_H-M   'P 1'
#
loop_
_entity.id
_entity.type
_entity.pdbx_description
1 polymer ?
#
loop_
_entity_poly.entity_id
_entity_poly.type
_entity_poly.pdbx_seq_one_letter_code
_entity_poly.pdbx_strand_id
1 'polypeptide(L)'
;MNNEFNVYYSARGPDPEDSLPHEADIMKHNLVAPGNSIWAAWSSVAFDSVEFQGENFALMSGTGMAAPHVAGLAAPVKQKFPNFSPAAIGSSLSTSASLYDNNGRSILAQISYPTVDLNLSPATPFDMGSGFVNATAALNPGLLLVSSYDDYMSFLCGIDGSTPTVLNYTGQNCWTYNSTVYGPDLNLPSITIARLNQSRVVQRTIQNIAGNETYNVGFSAPYGTSMKVSPNHFSLGSGERQVLSVIFNATSNSSAASYGRIGLYGNKGHVVNIPVAVIFKIL
;
A
#
# COMPACT_ATOMS: atom_id res chain seq x y z
N MET A 1 -25.30 9.70 -1.59
CA MET A 1 -24.85 8.31 -1.36
C MET A 1 -23.51 8.39 -0.66
N ASN A 2 -23.47 8.04 0.63
CA ASN A 2 -22.32 8.26 1.52
C ASN A 2 -21.45 7.00 1.66
N ASN A 3 -21.27 6.23 0.58
CA ASN A 3 -20.49 5.01 0.65
C ASN A 3 -19.08 5.29 0.09
N GLU A 4 -18.06 4.90 0.85
CA GLU A 4 -16.68 4.87 0.38
C GLU A 4 -16.46 3.57 -0.40
N PHE A 5 -16.11 3.69 -1.68
CA PHE A 5 -15.80 2.56 -2.55
C PHE A 5 -14.75 2.94 -3.58
N ASN A 6 -13.97 1.96 -4.05
CA ASN A 6 -13.14 2.15 -5.23
C ASN A 6 -14.00 2.12 -6.50
N VAL A 7 -13.81 3.10 -7.37
CA VAL A 7 -14.65 3.35 -8.55
C VAL A 7 -14.15 2.54 -9.75
N TYR A 8 -15.06 2.17 -10.65
CA TYR A 8 -14.79 1.26 -11.78
C TYR A 8 -13.67 1.71 -12.74
N TYR A 9 -13.38 3.01 -12.84
CA TYR A 9 -12.32 3.55 -13.70
C TYR A 9 -10.95 3.62 -13.01
N SER A 10 -10.86 3.33 -11.70
CA SER A 10 -9.57 3.26 -11.04
C SER A 10 -8.81 2.05 -11.53
N ALA A 11 -7.57 2.26 -11.98
CA ALA A 11 -6.65 1.17 -12.28
C ALA A 11 -6.45 0.28 -11.05
N ARG A 12 -6.29 -1.02 -11.27
CA ARG A 12 -6.14 -2.04 -10.24
C ARG A 12 -4.80 -2.74 -10.37
N GLY A 13 -4.30 -3.23 -9.25
CA GLY A 13 -3.13 -4.10 -9.23
C GLY A 13 -3.42 -5.50 -9.82
N PRO A 14 -2.38 -6.32 -9.99
CA PRO A 14 -0.96 -6.01 -9.74
C PRO A 14 -0.39 -5.01 -10.75
N ASP A 15 0.83 -4.51 -10.50
CA ASP A 15 1.56 -3.63 -11.44
C ASP A 15 1.66 -4.32 -12.82
N PRO A 16 1.06 -3.75 -13.89
CA PRO A 16 0.91 -4.44 -15.17
C PRO A 16 2.15 -4.37 -16.07
N GLU A 17 3.21 -3.65 -15.68
CA GLU A 17 4.45 -3.60 -16.48
C GLU A 17 5.12 -4.99 -16.59
N ASP A 18 4.76 -5.91 -15.68
CA ASP A 18 5.08 -7.32 -15.77
C ASP A 18 4.02 -8.06 -16.59
N SER A 19 4.20 -8.07 -17.92
CA SER A 19 3.40 -8.88 -18.88
C SER A 19 3.38 -10.40 -18.56
N LEU A 20 4.14 -10.82 -17.56
CA LEU A 20 4.02 -12.08 -16.83
C LEU A 20 3.92 -11.72 -15.34
N PRO A 21 2.89 -12.12 -14.57
CA PRO A 21 2.77 -11.79 -13.15
C PRO A 21 3.76 -12.58 -12.26
N HIS A 22 4.97 -12.80 -12.76
CA HIS A 22 6.09 -13.46 -12.09
C HIS A 22 6.98 -12.47 -11.31
N GLU A 23 6.86 -11.16 -11.53
CA GLU A 23 7.69 -10.12 -10.88
C GLU A 23 6.89 -9.05 -10.10
N ALA A 24 5.56 -9.20 -10.03
CA ALA A 24 4.66 -8.25 -9.38
C ALA A 24 4.66 -8.35 -7.83
N ASP A 25 5.85 -8.34 -7.24
CA ASP A 25 6.08 -8.49 -5.81
C ASP A 25 5.86 -7.20 -5.00
N ILE A 26 5.57 -6.09 -5.68
CA ILE A 26 5.23 -4.80 -5.06
C ILE A 26 3.74 -4.52 -5.21
N MET A 27 3.07 -4.27 -4.08
CA MET A 27 1.64 -3.94 -4.10
C MET A 27 1.39 -2.58 -4.76
N LYS A 28 0.46 -2.57 -5.73
CA LYS A 28 -0.09 -1.37 -6.34
C LYS A 28 -1.62 -1.45 -6.44
N HIS A 29 -2.34 -0.33 -6.32
CA HIS A 29 -1.86 0.97 -5.78
C HIS A 29 -1.66 0.89 -4.25
N ASN A 30 -1.04 1.91 -3.65
CA ASN A 30 -0.66 1.85 -2.23
C ASN A 30 -1.79 2.26 -1.26
N LEU A 31 -2.69 3.15 -1.70
CA LEU A 31 -3.70 3.86 -0.90
C LEU A 31 -4.91 4.20 -1.77
N VAL A 32 -6.07 4.50 -1.18
CA VAL A 32 -7.19 5.19 -1.86
C VAL A 32 -7.54 6.51 -1.18
N ALA A 33 -7.99 7.47 -1.97
CA ALA A 33 -8.37 8.80 -1.54
C ALA A 33 -9.55 9.33 -2.39
N PRO A 34 -10.22 10.41 -1.97
CA PRO A 34 -11.32 10.99 -2.74
C PRO A 34 -10.89 11.40 -4.15
N GLY A 35 -11.47 10.76 -5.16
CA GLY A 35 -11.18 11.06 -6.57
C GLY A 35 -12.42 11.16 -7.46
N ASN A 36 -13.62 10.95 -6.93
CA ASN A 36 -14.85 10.97 -7.70
C ASN A 36 -15.70 12.17 -7.35
N SER A 37 -16.15 12.94 -8.35
CA SER A 37 -16.97 14.13 -8.17
C SER A 37 -16.33 15.13 -7.19
N ILE A 38 -15.07 15.46 -7.45
CA ILE A 38 -14.29 16.42 -6.68
C ILE A 38 -14.54 17.81 -7.23
N TRP A 39 -15.00 18.71 -6.38
CA TRP A 39 -15.20 20.13 -6.68
C TRP A 39 -13.92 20.91 -6.43
N ALA A 40 -13.33 21.47 -7.49
CA ALA A 40 -12.07 22.19 -7.41
C ALA A 40 -12.05 23.41 -8.35
N ALA A 41 -11.09 24.31 -8.12
CA ALA A 41 -10.93 25.49 -8.96
C ALA A 41 -10.67 25.11 -10.43
N TRP A 42 -11.24 25.89 -11.33
CA TRP A 42 -11.17 25.72 -12.77
C TRP A 42 -10.93 27.07 -13.44
N SER A 43 -10.33 27.05 -14.62
CA SER A 43 -10.09 28.28 -15.38
C SER A 43 -11.30 28.60 -16.24
N SER A 44 -11.91 29.78 -16.04
CA SER A 44 -13.10 30.23 -16.78
C SER A 44 -12.85 30.43 -18.28
N VAL A 45 -11.58 30.49 -18.68
CA VAL A 45 -11.13 30.61 -20.08
C VAL A 45 -10.61 29.28 -20.65
N ALA A 46 -10.76 28.18 -19.90
CA ALA A 46 -10.37 26.87 -20.39
C ALA A 46 -11.36 26.37 -21.46
N PHE A 47 -10.82 25.76 -22.53
CA PHE A 47 -11.60 25.31 -23.70
C PHE A 47 -11.71 23.78 -23.78
N ASP A 48 -11.20 23.08 -22.79
CA ASP A 48 -11.06 21.64 -22.66
C ASP A 48 -12.34 20.93 -22.19
N SER A 49 -13.33 21.66 -21.69
CA SER A 49 -14.67 21.14 -21.41
C SER A 49 -15.73 22.20 -21.67
N VAL A 50 -16.68 21.89 -22.56
CA VAL A 50 -17.80 22.79 -22.91
C VAL A 50 -18.74 22.98 -21.71
N GLU A 51 -18.84 21.96 -20.86
CA GLU A 51 -19.69 21.90 -19.68
C GLU A 51 -19.27 22.87 -18.58
N PHE A 52 -18.00 23.30 -18.56
CA PHE A 52 -17.44 24.21 -17.56
C PHE A 52 -16.98 25.55 -18.14
N GLN A 53 -17.40 25.90 -19.36
CA GLN A 53 -17.03 27.17 -19.98
C GLN A 53 -17.58 28.35 -19.18
N GLY A 54 -16.70 29.30 -18.84
CA GLY A 54 -17.05 30.46 -18.02
C GLY A 54 -17.07 30.19 -16.52
N GLU A 55 -16.91 28.94 -16.08
CA GLU A 55 -16.95 28.57 -14.66
C GLU A 55 -15.59 28.70 -13.99
N ASN A 56 -15.58 29.11 -12.71
CA ASN A 56 -14.36 29.19 -11.90
C ASN A 56 -14.08 27.91 -11.10
N PHE A 57 -14.99 26.95 -11.19
CA PHE A 57 -14.91 25.67 -10.51
C PHE A 57 -15.52 24.58 -11.40
N ALA A 58 -14.99 23.37 -11.28
CA ALA A 58 -15.48 22.21 -12.00
C ALA A 58 -15.61 21.01 -11.06
N LEU A 59 -16.57 20.14 -11.38
CA LEU A 59 -16.75 18.86 -10.72
C LEU A 59 -16.11 17.77 -11.58
N MET A 60 -14.99 17.21 -11.14
CA MET A 60 -14.22 16.24 -11.92
C MET A 60 -14.03 14.91 -11.20
N SER A 61 -13.83 13.86 -11.98
CA SER A 61 -13.61 12.50 -11.49
C SER A 61 -12.35 11.92 -12.13
N GLY A 62 -11.55 11.21 -11.34
CA GLY A 62 -10.35 10.54 -11.79
C GLY A 62 -9.34 10.33 -10.67
N THR A 63 -8.40 9.40 -10.88
CA THR A 63 -7.25 9.22 -9.99
C THR A 63 -6.36 10.47 -9.94
N GLY A 64 -6.39 11.31 -11.00
CA GLY A 64 -5.78 12.64 -11.02
C GLY A 64 -6.35 13.59 -9.96
N MET A 65 -7.57 13.36 -9.46
CA MET A 65 -8.19 14.12 -8.36
C MET A 65 -7.91 13.47 -6.99
N ALA A 66 -7.67 12.16 -6.94
CA ALA A 66 -7.25 11.46 -5.72
C ALA A 66 -5.79 11.75 -5.34
N ALA A 67 -4.88 11.80 -6.30
CA ALA A 67 -3.46 12.09 -6.09
C ALA A 67 -3.18 13.40 -5.31
N PRO A 68 -3.80 14.56 -5.63
CA PRO A 68 -3.57 15.80 -4.87
C PRO A 68 -4.08 15.74 -3.44
N HIS A 69 -5.10 14.92 -3.12
CA HIS A 69 -5.50 14.69 -1.73
C HIS A 69 -4.38 14.00 -0.95
N VAL A 70 -3.78 12.94 -1.51
CA VAL A 70 -2.65 12.24 -0.87
C VAL A 70 -1.43 13.16 -0.71
N ALA A 71 -1.11 13.96 -1.74
CA ALA A 71 -0.04 14.95 -1.68
C ALA A 71 -0.31 16.02 -0.58
N GLY A 72 -1.55 16.51 -0.49
CA GLY A 72 -1.97 17.44 0.56
C GLY A 72 -1.86 16.85 1.96
N LEU A 73 -2.15 15.55 2.13
CA LEU A 73 -2.01 14.83 3.42
C LEU A 73 -0.55 14.54 3.79
N ALA A 74 0.35 14.39 2.82
CA ALA A 74 1.77 14.25 3.08
C ALA A 74 2.38 15.50 3.74
N ALA A 75 1.86 16.69 3.40
CA ALA A 75 2.36 17.97 3.93
C ALA A 75 2.27 18.09 5.47
N PRO A 76 1.12 17.90 6.14
CA PRO A 76 1.05 17.97 7.60
C PRO A 76 1.84 16.85 8.30
N VAL A 77 1.97 15.67 7.69
CA VAL A 77 2.86 14.61 8.21
C VAL A 77 4.32 15.10 8.19
N LYS A 78 4.78 15.69 7.08
CA LYS A 78 6.13 16.28 6.99
C LYS A 78 6.32 17.48 7.91
N GLN A 79 5.28 18.30 8.12
CA GLN A 79 5.32 19.42 9.07
C GLN A 79 5.50 18.92 10.51
N LYS A 80 4.76 17.88 10.91
CA LYS A 80 4.85 17.29 12.24
C LYS A 80 6.17 16.52 12.44
N PHE A 81 6.66 15.87 11.38
CA PHE A 81 7.88 15.08 11.39
C PHE A 81 8.87 15.58 10.32
N PRO A 82 9.58 16.69 10.56
CA PRO A 82 10.45 17.33 9.56
C PRO A 82 11.54 16.42 9.00
N ASN A 83 11.99 15.42 9.77
CA ASN A 83 13.07 14.51 9.40
C ASN A 83 12.58 13.23 8.69
N PHE A 84 11.27 13.04 8.51
CA PHE A 84 10.77 11.87 7.78
C PHE A 84 11.24 11.87 6.34
N SER A 85 11.74 10.70 5.92
CA SER A 85 11.97 10.38 4.52
C SER A 85 10.63 10.24 3.78
N PRO A 86 10.63 10.28 2.44
CA PRO A 86 9.43 9.98 1.65
C PRO A 86 8.81 8.61 2.01
N ALA A 87 9.65 7.60 2.25
CA ALA A 87 9.19 6.28 2.67
C ALA A 87 8.53 6.28 4.06
N ALA A 88 9.02 7.09 5.00
CA ALA A 88 8.39 7.24 6.31
C ALA A 88 7.02 7.94 6.24
N ILE A 89 6.87 8.95 5.37
CA ILE A 89 5.57 9.60 5.11
C ILE A 89 4.60 8.60 4.46
N GLY A 90 5.05 7.90 3.41
CA GLY A 90 4.25 6.87 2.75
C GLY A 90 3.81 5.77 3.71
N SER A 91 4.73 5.30 4.56
CA SER A 91 4.40 4.35 5.61
C SER A 91 3.37 4.89 6.59
N SER A 92 3.50 6.15 7.03
CA SER A 92 2.55 6.75 7.97
C SER A 92 1.13 6.76 7.40
N LEU A 93 0.99 7.11 6.11
CA LEU A 93 -0.30 7.12 5.41
C LEU A 93 -0.85 5.71 5.19
N SER A 94 0.01 4.75 4.85
CA SER A 94 -0.39 3.36 4.58
C SER A 94 -0.78 2.60 5.83
N THR A 95 0.05 2.62 6.87
CA THR A 95 -0.18 1.81 8.08
C THR A 95 -1.41 2.29 8.86
N SER A 96 -1.73 3.58 8.75
CA SER A 96 -2.88 4.21 9.41
C SER A 96 -4.14 4.26 8.55
N ALA A 97 -4.13 3.68 7.35
CA ALA A 97 -5.28 3.73 6.44
C ALA A 97 -6.49 2.99 7.03
N SER A 98 -7.67 3.53 6.78
CA SER A 98 -8.95 2.92 7.16
C SER A 98 -9.36 1.85 6.15
N LEU A 99 -10.04 0.83 6.65
CA LEU A 99 -10.55 -0.29 5.86
C LEU A 99 -12.06 -0.31 5.83
N TYR A 100 -12.63 0.59 6.61
CA TYR A 100 -14.03 0.69 6.87
C TYR A 100 -14.47 2.10 6.48
N ASP A 101 -15.67 2.18 5.93
CA ASP A 101 -16.37 3.42 5.71
C ASP A 101 -16.78 4.06 7.05
N ASN A 102 -17.35 5.26 6.98
CA ASN A 102 -17.87 5.98 8.15
C ASN A 102 -18.96 5.23 8.94
N ASN A 103 -19.53 4.16 8.37
CA ASN A 103 -20.53 3.31 9.02
C ASN A 103 -19.93 2.00 9.57
N GLY A 104 -18.59 1.85 9.54
CA GLY A 104 -17.89 0.66 10.01
C GLY A 104 -17.97 -0.54 9.05
N ARG A 105 -18.43 -0.36 7.82
CA ARG A 105 -18.52 -1.43 6.81
C ARG A 105 -17.26 -1.46 5.98
N SER A 106 -16.82 -2.65 5.58
CA SER A 106 -15.65 -2.77 4.70
C SER A 106 -15.81 -1.92 3.44
N ILE A 107 -14.73 -1.26 3.02
CA ILE A 107 -14.68 -0.54 1.75
C ILE A 107 -15.03 -1.51 0.61
N LEU A 108 -15.87 -1.05 -0.30
CA LEU A 108 -16.31 -1.83 -1.46
C LEU A 108 -15.53 -1.41 -2.71
N ALA A 109 -15.56 -2.23 -3.75
CA ALA A 109 -15.03 -1.94 -5.08
C ALA A 109 -16.14 -2.13 -6.10
N GLN A 110 -16.29 -1.16 -7.00
CA GLN A 110 -17.23 -1.19 -8.10
C GLN A 110 -16.57 -1.86 -9.31
N ILE A 111 -17.04 -3.04 -9.70
CA ILE A 111 -16.40 -3.83 -10.75
C ILE A 111 -16.76 -3.35 -12.17
N SER A 112 -17.99 -2.88 -12.40
CA SER A 112 -18.47 -2.49 -13.74
C SER A 112 -19.47 -1.32 -13.73
N TYR A 113 -19.55 -0.60 -14.85
CA TYR A 113 -20.59 0.37 -15.20
C TYR A 113 -21.77 -0.35 -15.92
N PRO A 114 -23.09 -0.06 -15.73
CA PRO A 114 -23.76 1.05 -15.04
C PRO A 114 -24.66 0.66 -13.83
N THR A 115 -24.58 -0.57 -13.29
CA THR A 115 -25.45 -0.99 -12.16
C THR A 115 -24.76 -0.78 -10.82
N VAL A 116 -24.85 0.45 -10.30
CA VAL A 116 -24.12 0.99 -9.14
C VAL A 116 -24.26 0.16 -7.87
N ASP A 117 -25.41 -0.51 -7.65
CA ASP A 117 -25.65 -1.29 -6.43
C ASP A 117 -25.48 -2.81 -6.60
N LEU A 118 -25.46 -3.34 -7.83
CA LEU A 118 -25.40 -4.79 -8.10
C LEU A 118 -23.98 -5.33 -8.33
N ASN A 119 -22.97 -4.45 -8.48
CA ASN A 119 -21.59 -4.84 -8.79
C ASN A 119 -20.57 -4.34 -7.74
N LEU A 120 -21.02 -4.12 -6.50
CA LEU A 120 -20.13 -3.82 -5.39
C LEU A 120 -19.68 -5.13 -4.73
N SER A 121 -18.37 -5.38 -4.71
CA SER A 121 -17.75 -6.44 -3.92
C SER A 121 -16.90 -5.82 -2.81
N PRO A 122 -16.55 -6.55 -1.75
CA PRO A 122 -15.49 -6.11 -0.85
C PRO A 122 -14.23 -5.76 -1.63
N ALA A 123 -13.63 -4.60 -1.36
CA ALA A 123 -12.39 -4.18 -2.00
C ALA A 123 -11.25 -5.10 -1.58
N THR A 124 -10.50 -5.60 -2.55
CA THR A 124 -9.27 -6.36 -2.32
C THR A 124 -8.09 -5.41 -2.10
N PRO A 125 -6.96 -5.89 -1.55
CA PRO A 125 -5.72 -5.13 -1.56
C PRO A 125 -5.28 -4.58 -2.92
N PHE A 126 -5.61 -5.24 -4.04
CA PHE A 126 -5.33 -4.69 -5.39
C PHE A 126 -6.34 -3.64 -5.84
N ASP A 127 -7.46 -3.48 -5.12
CA ASP A 127 -8.42 -2.40 -5.31
C ASP A 127 -8.21 -1.23 -4.32
N MET A 128 -7.56 -1.42 -3.17
CA MET A 128 -7.45 -0.34 -2.17
C MET A 128 -6.05 -0.13 -1.58
N GLY A 129 -5.10 -0.99 -1.92
CA GLY A 129 -3.80 -1.04 -1.26
C GLY A 129 -3.96 -1.26 0.24
N SER A 130 -3.46 -0.30 1.01
CA SER A 130 -3.59 -0.31 2.48
C SER A 130 -4.97 0.11 2.98
N GLY A 131 -5.78 0.76 2.15
CA GLY A 131 -7.10 1.29 2.49
C GLY A 131 -7.27 2.77 2.18
N PHE A 132 -8.35 3.36 2.69
CA PHE A 132 -8.69 4.76 2.55
C PHE A 132 -7.88 5.64 3.49
N VAL A 133 -7.35 6.75 2.97
CA VAL A 133 -6.50 7.66 3.73
C VAL A 133 -7.20 8.17 5.00
N ASN A 134 -6.47 8.17 6.11
CA ASN A 134 -6.92 8.75 7.38
C ASN A 134 -5.91 9.82 7.84
N ALA A 135 -6.27 11.08 7.63
CA ALA A 135 -5.41 12.24 7.91
C ALA A 135 -4.96 12.29 9.38
N THR A 136 -5.90 12.11 10.30
CA THR A 136 -5.65 12.23 11.74
C THR A 136 -4.77 11.08 12.24
N ALA A 137 -5.05 9.86 11.80
CA ALA A 137 -4.28 8.69 12.20
C ALA A 137 -2.86 8.72 11.62
N ALA A 138 -2.66 9.27 10.42
CA ALA A 138 -1.34 9.40 9.79
C ALA A 138 -0.40 10.37 10.53
N LEU A 139 -0.94 11.27 11.36
CA LEU A 139 -0.13 12.14 12.24
C LEU A 139 0.36 11.41 13.49
N ASN A 140 -0.18 10.24 13.81
CA ASN A 140 0.26 9.41 14.92
C ASN A 140 0.10 7.92 14.58
N PRO A 141 0.89 7.39 13.62
CA PRO A 141 0.72 6.04 13.08
C PRO A 141 1.21 4.93 14.02
N GLY A 142 1.88 5.26 15.13
CA GLY A 142 2.47 4.29 16.06
C GLY A 142 3.76 3.66 15.50
N LEU A 143 3.61 2.82 14.47
CA LEU A 143 4.71 2.09 13.85
C LEU A 143 4.91 2.48 12.37
N LEU A 144 6.17 2.47 11.94
CA LEU A 144 6.58 2.68 10.55
C LEU A 144 7.31 1.45 10.00
N LEU A 145 7.19 1.27 8.68
CA LEU A 145 7.97 0.35 7.86
C LEU A 145 8.67 1.19 6.78
N VAL A 146 9.98 1.32 6.90
CA VAL A 146 10.76 2.26 6.08
C VAL A 146 11.86 1.49 5.35
N SER A 147 11.88 1.62 4.04
CA SER A 147 13.03 1.29 3.19
C SER A 147 13.91 2.53 3.01
N SER A 148 15.22 2.33 3.04
CA SER A 148 16.23 3.35 2.74
C SER A 148 16.44 3.50 1.23
N TYR A 149 17.22 4.53 0.86
CA TYR A 149 17.66 4.69 -0.53
C TYR A 149 18.46 3.47 -1.02
N ASP A 150 19.36 2.94 -0.18
CA ASP A 150 20.19 1.79 -0.52
C ASP A 150 19.38 0.50 -0.66
N ASP A 151 18.27 0.37 0.09
CA ASP A 151 17.34 -0.76 -0.07
C ASP A 151 16.65 -0.71 -1.43
N TYR A 152 16.18 0.48 -1.86
CA TYR A 152 15.61 0.64 -3.20
C TYR A 152 16.64 0.44 -4.30
N MET A 153 17.87 0.94 -4.14
CA MET A 153 18.94 0.70 -5.10
C MET A 153 19.30 -0.79 -5.18
N SER A 154 19.37 -1.48 -4.05
CA SER A 154 19.61 -2.93 -3.99
C SER A 154 18.50 -3.71 -4.69
N PHE A 155 17.23 -3.33 -4.47
CA PHE A 155 16.09 -3.90 -5.19
C PHE A 155 16.17 -3.64 -6.70
N LEU A 156 16.30 -2.38 -7.11
CA LEU A 156 16.34 -2.01 -8.52
C LEU A 156 17.48 -2.75 -9.24
N CYS A 157 18.67 -2.80 -8.63
CA CYS A 157 19.82 -3.53 -9.16
C CYS A 157 19.70 -5.06 -9.12
N GLY A 158 18.78 -5.60 -8.33
CA GLY A 158 18.45 -7.03 -8.29
C GLY A 158 17.49 -7.47 -9.39
N ILE A 159 16.85 -6.52 -10.11
CA ILE A 159 16.00 -6.83 -11.25
C ILE A 159 16.88 -7.19 -12.46
N ASP A 160 16.61 -8.34 -13.08
CA ASP A 160 17.39 -8.84 -14.22
C ASP A 160 17.39 -7.84 -15.38
N GLY A 161 18.58 -7.48 -15.86
CA GLY A 161 18.76 -6.56 -16.99
C GLY A 161 18.53 -5.07 -16.69
N SER A 162 18.19 -4.70 -15.46
CA SER A 162 17.88 -3.31 -15.06
C SER A 162 19.10 -2.38 -14.99
N THR A 163 20.32 -2.91 -14.89
CA THR A 163 21.54 -2.12 -14.58
C THR A 163 21.75 -0.90 -15.50
N PRO A 164 21.60 -0.99 -16.84
CA PRO A 164 21.75 0.19 -17.71
C PRO A 164 20.70 1.26 -17.43
N THR A 165 19.46 0.83 -17.14
CA THR A 165 18.33 1.71 -16.81
C THR A 165 18.57 2.41 -15.48
N VAL A 166 19.00 1.68 -14.45
CA VAL A 166 19.36 2.23 -13.14
C VAL A 166 20.46 3.27 -13.28
N LEU A 167 21.54 2.96 -14.02
CA LEU A 167 22.63 3.90 -14.25
C LEU A 167 22.15 5.17 -14.96
N ASN A 168 21.28 5.04 -15.97
CA ASN A 168 20.78 6.18 -16.74
C ASN A 168 19.91 7.13 -15.89
N TYR A 169 19.03 6.58 -15.04
CA TYR A 169 18.11 7.41 -14.24
C TYR A 169 18.73 7.94 -12.94
N THR A 170 19.65 7.19 -12.32
CA THR A 170 20.19 7.51 -10.99
C THR A 170 21.64 7.99 -11.01
N GLY A 171 22.37 7.72 -12.09
CA GLY A 171 23.83 7.93 -12.17
C GLY A 171 24.65 6.95 -11.32
N GLN A 172 24.00 5.98 -10.65
CA GLN A 172 24.65 5.02 -9.76
C GLN A 172 24.85 3.67 -10.45
N ASN A 173 25.95 3.00 -10.13
CA ASN A 173 26.24 1.68 -10.66
C ASN A 173 25.85 0.58 -9.65
N CYS A 174 25.30 -0.53 -10.15
CA CYS A 174 24.87 -1.66 -9.35
C CYS A 174 26.01 -2.44 -8.68
N TRP A 175 27.28 -2.30 -9.10
CA TRP A 175 28.41 -3.00 -8.47
C TRP A 175 28.58 -2.71 -6.97
N THR A 176 28.07 -1.59 -6.47
CA THR A 176 28.17 -1.19 -5.06
C THR A 176 26.98 -1.62 -4.19
N TYR A 177 25.95 -2.23 -4.78
CA TYR A 177 24.70 -2.58 -4.09
C TYR A 177 24.51 -4.09 -4.01
N ASN A 178 23.72 -4.54 -3.03
CA ASN A 178 23.40 -5.94 -2.85
C ASN A 178 22.24 -6.34 -3.78
N SER A 179 22.54 -6.88 -4.95
CA SER A 179 21.54 -7.31 -5.94
C SER A 179 20.76 -8.60 -5.57
N THR A 180 20.72 -8.98 -4.28
CA THR A 180 19.94 -10.12 -3.77
C THR A 180 18.64 -9.71 -3.07
N VAL A 181 18.37 -8.40 -2.99
CA VAL A 181 17.12 -7.87 -2.44
C VAL A 181 16.05 -7.92 -3.51
N TYR A 182 14.96 -8.67 -3.28
CA TYR A 182 13.82 -8.73 -4.20
C TYR A 182 12.65 -7.88 -3.67
N GLY A 183 11.63 -7.70 -4.52
CA GLY A 183 10.45 -6.90 -4.18
C GLY A 183 9.81 -7.23 -2.83
N PRO A 184 9.60 -8.52 -2.46
CA PRO A 184 9.00 -8.87 -1.17
C PRO A 184 9.90 -8.51 0.02
N ASP A 185 11.20 -8.35 -0.20
CA ASP A 185 12.19 -8.13 0.85
C ASP A 185 12.34 -6.64 1.22
N LEU A 186 11.85 -5.73 0.38
CA LEU A 186 11.71 -4.31 0.74
C LEU A 186 10.81 -4.17 1.98
N ASN A 187 11.21 -3.28 2.89
CA ASN A 187 10.50 -3.01 4.14
C ASN A 187 9.29 -2.10 3.93
N LEU A 188 8.38 -2.51 3.05
CA LEU A 188 7.16 -1.78 2.68
C LEU A 188 5.99 -2.14 3.61
N PRO A 189 5.02 -1.22 3.77
CA PRO A 189 3.80 -1.46 4.55
C PRO A 189 2.79 -2.38 3.84
N SER A 190 3.27 -3.33 3.04
CA SER A 190 2.50 -4.37 2.35
C SER A 190 3.39 -5.55 2.02
N ILE A 191 2.79 -6.73 1.82
CA ILE A 191 3.49 -7.92 1.31
C ILE A 191 2.76 -8.41 0.07
N THR A 192 3.44 -8.47 -1.07
CA THR A 192 2.96 -9.21 -2.24
C THR A 192 3.99 -10.28 -2.57
N ILE A 193 3.52 -11.48 -2.84
CA ILE A 193 4.33 -12.56 -3.40
C ILE A 193 3.67 -12.95 -4.73
N ALA A 194 4.29 -12.53 -5.82
CA ALA A 194 3.86 -12.85 -7.17
C ALA A 194 3.86 -14.36 -7.38
N ARG A 195 4.94 -15.04 -6.98
CA ARG A 195 5.07 -16.50 -7.10
C ARG A 195 5.57 -17.14 -5.81
N LEU A 196 4.66 -17.80 -5.09
CA LEU A 196 4.98 -18.61 -3.93
C LEU A 196 5.29 -20.05 -4.36
N ASN A 197 6.57 -20.41 -4.38
CA ASN A 197 7.03 -21.76 -4.66
C ASN A 197 7.35 -22.50 -3.35
N GLN A 198 6.45 -23.41 -2.96
CA GLN A 198 6.44 -24.17 -1.71
C GLN A 198 6.36 -23.31 -0.45
N SER A 199 7.42 -22.58 -0.13
CA SER A 199 7.47 -21.70 1.03
C SER A 199 8.34 -20.47 0.79
N ARG A 200 8.03 -19.37 1.49
CA ARG A 200 8.86 -18.17 1.52
C ARG A 200 8.79 -17.54 2.89
N VAL A 201 9.93 -17.05 3.38
CA VAL A 201 9.98 -16.19 4.58
C VAL A 201 10.21 -14.76 4.13
N VAL A 202 9.41 -13.85 4.66
CA VAL A 202 9.51 -12.40 4.42
C VAL A 202 9.69 -11.71 5.77
N GLN A 203 10.62 -10.76 5.84
CA GLN A 203 10.87 -10.00 7.06
C GLN A 203 10.37 -8.56 6.91
N ARG A 204 9.81 -8.01 7.99
CA ARG A 204 9.42 -6.61 8.11
C ARG A 204 10.04 -6.03 9.36
N THR A 205 10.81 -4.96 9.22
CA THR A 205 11.37 -4.22 10.35
C THR A 205 10.44 -3.06 10.67
N ILE A 206 9.72 -3.17 11.77
CA ILE A 206 8.86 -2.11 12.28
C ILE A 206 9.65 -1.24 13.25
N GLN A 207 9.45 0.07 13.16
CA GLN A 207 10.02 1.05 14.08
C GLN A 207 8.92 1.79 14.81
N ASN A 208 8.99 1.85 16.15
CA ASN A 208 8.07 2.65 16.94
C ASN A 208 8.50 4.13 16.94
N ILE A 209 7.57 5.03 16.61
CA ILE A 209 7.78 6.48 16.65
C ILE A 209 6.88 7.18 17.68
N ALA A 210 6.01 6.43 18.35
CA ALA A 210 5.17 6.90 19.43
C ALA A 210 5.86 6.66 20.78
N GLY A 211 5.08 6.59 21.86
CA GLY A 211 5.56 6.19 23.17
C GLY A 211 5.68 4.67 23.33
N ASN A 212 6.14 4.23 24.50
CA ASN A 212 6.24 2.81 24.82
C ASN A 212 4.87 2.14 24.70
N GLU A 213 4.80 1.07 23.93
CA GLU A 213 3.54 0.38 23.64
C GLU A 213 3.78 -1.10 23.37
N THR A 214 2.77 -1.89 23.70
CA THR A 214 2.77 -3.33 23.56
C THR A 214 1.76 -3.72 22.49
N TYR A 215 2.20 -4.52 21.52
CA TYR A 215 1.41 -4.89 20.35
C TYR A 215 1.11 -6.39 20.36
N ASN A 216 -0.16 -6.72 20.11
CA ASN A 216 -0.59 -8.07 19.73
C ASN A 216 -0.65 -8.17 18.21
N VAL A 217 -0.21 -9.31 17.66
CA VAL A 217 -0.22 -9.58 16.22
C VAL A 217 -1.37 -10.51 15.87
N GLY A 218 -2.33 -10.01 15.10
CA GLY A 218 -3.37 -10.80 14.45
C GLY A 218 -3.09 -10.93 12.95
N PHE A 219 -3.55 -12.01 12.32
CA PHE A 219 -3.40 -12.15 10.88
C PHE A 219 -4.44 -13.08 10.25
N SER A 220 -4.67 -12.90 8.94
CA SER A 220 -5.44 -13.79 8.09
C SER A 220 -4.60 -14.22 6.90
N ALA A 221 -4.57 -15.53 6.61
CA ALA A 221 -3.78 -16.07 5.52
C ALA A 221 -4.52 -15.93 4.18
N PRO A 222 -3.81 -15.63 3.07
CA PRO A 222 -4.36 -15.72 1.73
C PRO A 222 -4.88 -17.14 1.42
N TYR A 223 -5.99 -17.25 0.69
CA TYR A 223 -6.53 -18.55 0.26
C TYR A 223 -5.48 -19.35 -0.53
N GLY A 224 -5.36 -20.65 -0.26
CA GLY A 224 -4.33 -21.53 -0.85
C GLY A 224 -2.93 -21.36 -0.24
N THR A 225 -2.81 -20.67 0.90
CA THR A 225 -1.56 -20.42 1.61
C THR A 225 -1.77 -20.56 3.11
N SER A 226 -0.83 -21.18 3.82
CA SER A 226 -0.69 -21.08 5.27
C SER A 226 0.25 -19.93 5.60
N MET A 227 -0.06 -19.16 6.64
CA MET A 227 0.74 -18.02 7.07
C MET A 227 1.00 -18.10 8.58
N LYS A 228 2.22 -17.80 9.01
CA LYS A 228 2.60 -17.62 10.41
C LYS A 228 3.38 -16.32 10.56
N VAL A 229 3.15 -15.59 11.64
CA VAL A 229 3.87 -14.35 11.97
C VAL A 229 4.54 -14.51 13.32
N SER A 230 5.83 -14.14 13.42
CA SER A 230 6.60 -14.18 14.66
C SER A 230 7.44 -12.91 14.83
N PRO A 231 7.50 -12.31 16.04
CA PRO A 231 6.75 -12.69 17.24
C PRO A 231 5.24 -12.39 17.11
N ASN A 232 4.40 -13.05 17.91
CA ASN A 232 2.96 -12.79 17.97
C ASN A 232 2.57 -11.69 18.97
N HIS A 233 3.52 -11.25 19.80
CA HIS A 233 3.37 -10.19 20.77
C HIS A 233 4.75 -9.61 21.11
N PHE A 234 4.86 -8.29 21.21
CA PHE A 234 6.11 -7.61 21.55
C PHE A 234 5.84 -6.21 22.13
N SER A 235 6.83 -5.66 22.84
CA SER A 235 6.80 -4.28 23.34
C SER A 235 7.93 -3.49 22.72
N LEU A 236 7.65 -2.24 22.34
CA LEU A 236 8.64 -1.32 21.79
C LEU A 236 8.57 0.01 22.52
N GLY A 237 9.73 0.50 22.95
CA GLY A 237 9.95 1.89 23.31
C GLY A 237 10.05 2.80 22.08
N SER A 238 10.02 4.12 22.32
CA SER A 238 10.19 5.09 21.23
C SER A 238 11.55 4.93 20.55
N GLY A 239 11.56 4.89 19.22
CA GLY A 239 12.76 4.70 18.41
C GLY A 239 13.23 3.25 18.25
N GLU A 240 12.74 2.33 19.11
CA GLU A 240 13.09 0.91 19.06
C GLU A 240 12.50 0.23 17.82
N ARG A 241 13.14 -0.88 17.42
CA ARG A 241 12.78 -1.67 16.24
C ARG A 241 12.51 -3.12 16.61
N GLN A 242 11.56 -3.72 15.92
CA GLN A 242 11.27 -5.15 15.99
C GLN A 242 11.25 -5.72 14.56
N VAL A 243 11.83 -6.90 14.39
CA VAL A 243 11.70 -7.66 13.14
C VAL A 243 10.53 -8.63 13.27
N LEU A 244 9.58 -8.55 12.35
CA LEU A 244 8.50 -9.50 12.16
C LEU A 244 8.87 -10.45 11.02
N SER A 245 8.96 -11.74 11.33
CA SER A 245 9.13 -12.81 10.34
C SER A 245 7.78 -13.38 9.95
N VAL A 246 7.46 -13.32 8.67
CA VAL A 246 6.23 -13.85 8.07
C VAL A 246 6.59 -15.05 7.22
N ILE A 247 6.08 -16.22 7.60
CA ILE A 247 6.34 -17.49 6.93
C ILE A 247 5.10 -17.88 6.14
N PHE A 248 5.28 -18.05 4.84
CA PHE A 248 4.26 -18.50 3.89
C PHE A 248 4.56 -19.92 3.46
N ASN A 249 3.56 -20.80 3.43
CA ASN A 249 3.65 -22.07 2.71
C ASN A 249 2.43 -22.25 1.81
N ALA A 250 2.64 -22.59 0.54
CA ALA A 250 1.57 -22.98 -0.35
C ALA A 250 0.87 -24.23 0.21
N THR A 251 -0.46 -24.27 0.12
CA THR A 251 -1.26 -25.44 0.55
C THR A 251 -2.03 -26.06 -0.62
N SER A 252 -2.04 -25.38 -1.77
CA SER A 252 -2.64 -25.85 -3.01
C SER A 252 -1.99 -25.14 -4.21
N ASN A 253 -2.07 -25.77 -5.38
CA ASN A 253 -1.69 -25.13 -6.64
C ASN A 253 -2.82 -24.20 -7.08
N SER A 254 -2.51 -22.94 -7.36
CA SER A 254 -3.49 -21.97 -7.87
C SER A 254 -2.81 -20.80 -8.57
N SER A 255 -3.42 -20.29 -9.63
CA SER A 255 -3.00 -19.08 -10.35
C SER A 255 -3.84 -17.84 -9.99
N ALA A 256 -4.86 -18.00 -9.14
CA ALA A 256 -5.73 -16.89 -8.76
C ALA A 256 -5.15 -16.11 -7.59
N ALA A 257 -5.12 -14.78 -7.71
CA ALA A 257 -4.73 -13.91 -6.61
C ALA A 257 -5.61 -14.12 -5.38
N SER A 258 -4.98 -14.19 -4.22
CA SER A 258 -5.66 -14.30 -2.94
C SER A 258 -5.04 -13.37 -1.92
N TYR A 259 -5.82 -13.02 -0.90
CA TYR A 259 -5.52 -11.91 -0.03
C TYR A 259 -5.64 -12.31 1.43
N GLY A 260 -4.74 -11.75 2.22
CA GLY A 260 -4.65 -11.91 3.66
C GLY A 260 -4.18 -10.60 4.27
N ARG A 261 -3.98 -10.58 5.59
CA ARG A 261 -3.61 -9.36 6.31
C ARG A 261 -2.82 -9.67 7.56
N ILE A 262 -2.02 -8.71 7.99
CA ILE A 262 -1.39 -8.68 9.31
C ILE A 262 -1.87 -7.40 9.99
N GLY A 263 -2.40 -7.52 11.20
CA GLY A 263 -2.81 -6.42 12.07
C GLY A 263 -1.92 -6.39 13.31
N LEU A 264 -1.37 -5.23 13.62
CA LEU A 264 -0.66 -4.97 14.87
C LEU A 264 -1.54 -4.08 15.73
N TYR A 265 -1.97 -4.61 16.87
CA TYR A 265 -2.94 -3.98 17.77
C TYR A 265 -2.24 -3.55 19.05
N GLY A 266 -1.98 -2.26 19.16
CA GLY A 266 -1.31 -1.64 20.30
C GLY A 266 -2.27 -1.39 21.46
N ASN A 267 -1.81 -1.61 22.70
CA ASN A 267 -2.62 -1.39 23.90
C ASN A 267 -2.90 0.08 24.22
N LYS A 268 -2.35 1.04 23.46
CA LYS A 268 -2.70 2.46 23.52
C LYS A 268 -3.58 2.90 22.33
N GLY A 269 -4.07 1.96 21.54
CA GLY A 269 -5.06 2.20 20.49
C GLY A 269 -4.47 2.37 19.09
N HIS A 270 -3.14 2.28 18.90
CA HIS A 270 -2.59 2.23 17.55
C HIS A 270 -2.96 0.91 16.87
N VAL A 271 -3.42 1.02 15.62
CA VAL A 271 -3.73 -0.13 14.77
C VAL A 271 -2.95 0.04 13.48
N VAL A 272 -2.06 -0.91 13.22
CA VAL A 272 -1.25 -0.93 11.99
C VAL A 272 -1.68 -2.10 11.14
N ASN A 273 -2.03 -1.80 9.90
CA ASN A 273 -2.53 -2.78 8.96
C ASN A 273 -1.51 -2.99 7.82
N ILE A 274 -1.16 -4.25 7.58
CA ILE A 274 -0.27 -4.66 6.48
C ILE A 274 -1.08 -5.60 5.58
N PRO A 275 -1.55 -5.14 4.40
CA PRO A 275 -2.21 -6.01 3.44
C PRO A 275 -1.22 -7.03 2.87
N VAL A 276 -1.71 -8.24 2.62
CA VAL A 276 -0.95 -9.36 2.08
C VAL A 276 -1.63 -9.89 0.83
N ALA A 277 -0.88 -10.11 -0.24
CA ALA A 277 -1.36 -10.72 -1.47
C ALA A 277 -0.41 -11.85 -1.91
N VAL A 278 -0.97 -12.96 -2.37
CA VAL A 278 -0.21 -14.02 -3.04
C VAL A 278 -0.90 -14.31 -4.36
N ILE A 279 -0.18 -14.27 -5.47
CA ILE A 279 -0.76 -14.48 -6.81
C ILE A 279 -0.72 -15.96 -7.17
N PHE A 280 0.44 -16.46 -7.59
CA PHE A 280 0.64 -17.88 -7.91
C PHE A 280 1.11 -18.67 -6.70
N LYS A 281 0.49 -19.82 -6.46
CA LYS A 281 0.88 -20.80 -5.43
C LYS A 281 1.25 -22.11 -6.12
N ILE A 282 2.40 -22.65 -5.74
CA ILE A 282 2.93 -23.92 -6.21
C ILE A 282 3.31 -24.71 -4.96
N LEU A 283 2.69 -25.87 -4.75
CA LEU A 283 2.91 -26.78 -3.63
C LEU A 283 4.16 -27.65 -3.84
#